data_AF-A0A8S9DNW3-F1
#
_entry.id   AF-A0A8S9DNW3-F1
#
_cell.length_a   1.000
_cell.length_b   1.000
_cell.length_c   1.000
_cell.angle_alpha   90.00
_cell.angle_beta   90.00
_cell.angle_gamma   90.00
#
_symmetry.space_group_name_H-M   'P 1'
#
loop_
_entity.id
_entity.type
_entity.pdbx_description
1 polymer ?
#
loop_
_entity_poly.entity_id
_entity_poly.type
_entity_poly.pdbx_seq_one_letter_code
_entity_poly.pdbx_strand_id
1 'polypeptide(L)'
;NPVAVNNEKLSPAKIIEVLNAIGGVYGIGRVDLVENRLVGMKSHGVYETPGGTILVYAHRELESLVLDRETLYFKQIVSLKYAELTYDGLWFTPLHEAMDAFVNSTQGPVTGTVRLKLYKGNIISAGCKSPFSLYREDFATFGQEDVYDQSHAEGFIRLFGLSLKVRALNGLPVSGLDMPKPDYSRFKRD
;
A
#
# COMPACT_ATOMS: atom_id res chain seq x y z
N ASN A 1 -4.34 -8.14 13.15
CA ASN A 1 -4.19 -9.62 13.25
C ASN A 1 -5.40 -10.32 12.65
N PRO A 2 -5.22 -11.41 11.86
CA PRO A 2 -6.34 -12.22 11.39
C PRO A 2 -6.98 -12.96 12.56
N VAL A 3 -8.31 -13.05 12.58
CA VAL A 3 -9.08 -13.63 13.69
C VAL A 3 -10.04 -14.76 13.26
N ALA A 4 -10.33 -14.85 11.96
CA ALA A 4 -11.28 -15.81 11.42
C ALA A 4 -11.01 -16.12 9.94
N VAL A 5 -11.47 -17.29 9.49
CA VAL A 5 -11.53 -17.68 8.07
C VAL A 5 -12.96 -18.17 7.80
N ASN A 6 -13.61 -17.67 6.75
CA ASN A 6 -15.00 -18.03 6.41
C ASN A 6 -15.98 -17.92 7.59
N ASN A 7 -15.84 -16.85 8.40
CA ASN A 7 -16.61 -16.57 9.62
C ASN A 7 -16.37 -17.51 10.81
N GLU A 8 -15.48 -18.50 10.69
CA GLU A 8 -15.06 -19.33 11.81
C GLU A 8 -13.89 -18.68 12.55
N LYS A 9 -14.06 -18.40 13.84
CA LYS A 9 -13.00 -17.84 14.70
C LYS A 9 -11.97 -18.91 14.99
N LEU A 10 -10.70 -18.59 14.77
CA LEU A 10 -9.60 -19.53 14.85
C LEU A 10 -8.39 -18.91 15.56
N SER A 11 -7.56 -19.73 16.18
CA SER A 11 -6.25 -19.28 16.67
C SER A 11 -5.34 -18.92 15.48
N PRO A 12 -4.32 -18.05 15.67
CA PRO A 12 -3.41 -17.68 14.58
C PRO A 12 -2.77 -18.86 13.86
N ALA A 13 -2.33 -19.89 14.60
CA ALA A 13 -1.78 -21.11 14.03
C ALA A 13 -2.82 -21.85 13.18
N LYS A 14 -4.07 -21.97 13.66
CA LYS A 14 -5.13 -22.67 12.93
C LYS A 14 -5.56 -21.94 11.67
N ILE A 15 -5.52 -20.60 11.68
CA ILE A 15 -5.74 -19.78 10.48
C ILE A 15 -4.73 -20.13 9.39
N ILE A 16 -3.43 -20.20 9.74
CA ILE A 16 -2.38 -20.57 8.79
C ILE A 16 -2.61 -21.97 8.25
N GLU A 17 -2.91 -22.96 9.11
CA GLU A 17 -3.20 -24.33 8.69
C GLU A 17 -4.37 -24.40 7.69
N VAL A 18 -5.49 -23.73 8.00
CA VAL A 18 -6.69 -23.72 7.15
C VAL A 18 -6.39 -23.04 5.81
N LEU A 19 -5.70 -21.90 5.82
CA LEU A 19 -5.34 -21.20 4.59
C LEU A 19 -4.29 -21.94 3.77
N ASN A 20 -3.38 -22.69 4.41
CA ASN A 20 -2.46 -23.59 3.71
C ASN A 20 -3.23 -24.71 3.00
N ALA A 21 -4.20 -25.34 3.67
CA ALA A 21 -5.02 -26.38 3.07
C ALA A 21 -5.84 -25.84 1.88
N ILE A 22 -6.53 -24.71 2.06
CA ILE A 22 -7.33 -24.08 0.99
C ILE A 22 -6.43 -23.64 -0.16
N GLY A 23 -5.36 -22.87 0.12
CA GLY A 23 -4.47 -22.33 -0.89
C GLY A 23 -3.68 -23.40 -1.65
N GLY A 24 -3.29 -24.49 -0.96
CA GLY A 24 -2.58 -25.62 -1.55
C GLY A 24 -3.38 -26.30 -2.67
N VAL A 25 -4.70 -26.49 -2.49
CA VAL A 25 -5.59 -27.08 -3.51
C VAL A 25 -5.60 -26.26 -4.80
N TYR A 26 -5.45 -24.93 -4.69
CA TYR A 26 -5.44 -24.03 -5.85
C TYR A 26 -4.04 -23.64 -6.32
N GLY A 27 -2.97 -24.19 -5.73
CA GLY A 27 -1.58 -23.90 -6.11
C GLY A 27 -1.11 -22.49 -5.76
N ILE A 28 -1.66 -21.88 -4.71
CA ILE A 28 -1.31 -20.52 -4.27
C ILE A 28 0.06 -20.50 -3.59
N GLY A 29 0.82 -19.41 -3.80
CA GLY A 29 2.03 -19.11 -3.02
C GLY A 29 3.26 -19.91 -3.43
N ARG A 30 3.29 -20.44 -4.67
CA ARG A 30 4.48 -21.03 -5.27
C ARG A 30 5.37 -19.93 -5.86
N VAL A 31 6.62 -19.89 -5.44
CA VAL A 31 7.60 -18.92 -5.95
C VAL A 31 8.88 -19.66 -6.31
N ASP A 32 9.38 -19.43 -7.52
CA ASP A 32 10.67 -19.85 -8.03
C ASP A 32 11.49 -18.57 -8.28
N LEU A 33 12.60 -18.41 -7.56
CA LEU A 33 13.37 -17.17 -7.59
C LEU A 33 14.87 -17.38 -7.35
N VAL A 34 15.66 -16.41 -7.82
CA VAL A 34 17.07 -16.25 -7.44
C VAL A 34 17.18 -15.08 -6.46
N GLU A 35 17.62 -15.35 -5.24
CA GLU A 35 17.78 -14.38 -4.17
C GLU A 35 19.25 -14.01 -3.93
N ASN A 36 19.48 -12.86 -3.29
CA ASN A 36 20.81 -12.47 -2.80
C ASN A 36 20.90 -12.82 -1.32
N ARG A 37 21.84 -13.69 -0.96
CA ARG A 37 22.14 -13.96 0.45
C ARG A 37 22.94 -12.83 1.05
N LEU A 38 22.77 -12.59 2.35
CA LEU A 38 23.53 -11.59 3.11
C LEU A 38 25.05 -11.75 2.93
N VAL A 39 25.53 -12.99 2.83
CA VAL A 39 26.95 -13.33 2.61
C VAL A 39 27.46 -13.05 1.18
N GLY A 40 26.66 -12.39 0.34
CA GLY A 40 27.06 -11.85 -0.97
C GLY A 40 26.88 -12.79 -2.16
N MET A 41 26.39 -14.02 -1.97
CA MET A 41 26.16 -14.99 -3.04
C MET A 41 24.70 -15.02 -3.49
N LYS A 42 24.47 -15.43 -4.74
CA LYS A 42 23.13 -15.73 -5.24
C LYS A 42 22.75 -17.18 -4.94
N SER A 43 21.47 -17.40 -4.65
CA SER A 43 20.90 -18.74 -4.44
C SER A 43 19.61 -18.86 -5.23
N HIS A 44 19.40 -20.00 -5.88
CA HIS A 44 18.11 -20.34 -6.49
C HIS A 44 17.29 -21.17 -5.50
N GLY A 45 15.99 -20.89 -5.39
CA GLY A 45 15.11 -21.54 -4.43
C GLY A 45 13.68 -21.59 -4.92
N VAL A 46 12.97 -22.65 -4.51
CA VAL A 46 11.54 -22.85 -4.74
C VAL A 46 10.85 -22.92 -3.39
N TYR A 47 9.80 -22.12 -3.21
CA TYR A 47 9.08 -21.98 -1.95
C TYR A 47 7.58 -22.17 -2.17
N GLU A 48 6.91 -22.74 -1.17
CA GLU A 48 5.45 -22.85 -1.12
C GLU A 48 4.94 -22.21 0.18
N THR A 49 4.24 -21.08 0.06
CA THR A 49 3.70 -20.33 1.21
C THR A 49 2.22 -19.96 1.01
N PRO A 50 1.32 -20.92 0.79
CA PRO A 50 -0.08 -20.65 0.45
C PRO A 50 -0.79 -19.74 1.45
N GLY A 51 -0.80 -20.11 2.74
CA GLY A 51 -1.49 -19.35 3.78
C GLY A 51 -0.89 -17.97 4.02
N GLY A 52 0.44 -17.87 4.03
CA GLY A 52 1.15 -16.60 4.14
C GLY A 52 0.84 -15.66 2.97
N THR A 53 0.88 -16.18 1.75
CA THR A 53 0.56 -15.42 0.53
C THR A 53 -0.88 -14.88 0.56
N ILE A 54 -1.84 -15.72 0.96
CA ILE A 54 -3.25 -15.31 1.09
C ILE A 54 -3.43 -14.23 2.17
N LEU A 55 -2.81 -14.40 3.34
CA LEU A 55 -2.92 -13.44 4.43
C LEU A 55 -2.32 -12.09 4.08
N VAL A 56 -1.12 -12.06 3.48
CA VAL A 56 -0.47 -10.81 3.08
C VAL A 56 -1.30 -10.09 2.03
N TYR A 57 -1.85 -10.83 1.06
CA TYR A 57 -2.76 -10.25 0.06
C TYR A 57 -4.02 -9.66 0.71
N ALA A 58 -4.70 -10.44 1.55
CA ALA A 58 -5.91 -9.99 2.24
C ALA A 58 -5.64 -8.77 3.14
N HIS A 59 -4.53 -8.78 3.85
CA HIS A 59 -4.13 -7.69 4.73
C HIS A 59 -3.90 -6.39 3.95
N ARG A 60 -3.19 -6.45 2.81
CA ARG A 60 -2.98 -5.29 1.92
C ARG A 60 -4.29 -4.73 1.37
N GLU A 61 -5.23 -5.59 0.97
CA GLU A 61 -6.56 -5.18 0.50
C GLU A 61 -7.38 -4.48 1.58
N LEU A 62 -7.20 -4.87 2.84
CA LEU A 62 -7.86 -4.20 3.96
C LEU A 62 -7.16 -2.86 4.27
N GLU A 63 -5.84 -2.82 4.25
CA GLU A 63 -5.07 -1.59 4.46
C GLU A 63 -5.39 -0.52 3.40
N SER A 64 -5.53 -0.90 2.13
CA SER A 64 -5.90 0.04 1.06
C SER A 64 -7.29 0.67 1.26
N LEU A 65 -8.16 0.04 2.05
CA LEU A 65 -9.50 0.53 2.34
C LEU A 65 -9.55 1.47 3.55
N VAL A 66 -8.61 1.33 4.50
CA VAL A 66 -8.70 1.94 5.84
C VAL A 66 -7.55 2.89 6.19
N LEU A 67 -6.42 2.82 5.48
CA LEU A 67 -5.30 3.73 5.69
C LEU A 67 -5.36 4.89 4.69
N ASP A 68 -4.99 6.08 5.15
CA ASP A 68 -4.84 7.24 4.28
C ASP A 68 -3.65 7.05 3.32
N ARG A 69 -3.65 7.84 2.24
CA ARG A 69 -2.68 7.71 1.14
C ARG A 69 -1.23 7.82 1.59
N GLU A 70 -0.89 8.79 2.44
CA GLU A 70 0.50 9.07 2.81
C GLU A 70 1.00 8.01 3.80
N THR A 71 0.16 7.61 4.76
CA THR A 71 0.48 6.49 5.67
C THR A 71 0.70 5.20 4.90
N LEU A 72 -0.19 4.86 3.95
CA LEU A 72 -0.06 3.65 3.13
C LEU A 72 1.22 3.67 2.30
N TYR A 73 1.55 4.81 1.67
CA TYR A 73 2.76 4.98 0.88
C TYR A 73 4.03 4.80 1.74
N PHE A 74 4.14 5.51 2.85
CA PHE A 74 5.32 5.40 3.72
C PHE A 74 5.44 4.00 4.34
N LYS A 75 4.31 3.37 4.69
CA LYS A 75 4.29 2.00 5.21
C LYS A 75 4.83 0.98 4.19
N GLN A 76 4.70 1.20 2.88
CA GLN A 76 5.33 0.33 1.88
C GLN A 76 6.86 0.37 1.99
N ILE A 77 7.44 1.56 2.16
CA ILE A 77 8.88 1.74 2.36
C ILE A 77 9.34 1.02 3.63
N VAL A 78 8.61 1.23 4.74
CA VAL A 78 8.89 0.56 6.01
C VAL A 78 8.79 -0.95 5.87
N SER A 79 7.79 -1.47 5.15
CA SER A 79 7.59 -2.92 4.98
C SER A 79 8.74 -3.59 4.23
N LEU A 80 9.34 -2.92 3.25
CA LEU A 80 10.49 -3.43 2.51
C LEU A 80 11.72 -3.50 3.42
N LYS A 81 11.98 -2.44 4.19
CA LYS A 81 13.10 -2.43 5.13
C LYS A 81 12.90 -3.45 6.26
N TYR A 82 11.68 -3.60 6.75
CA TYR A 82 11.33 -4.61 7.74
C TYR A 82 11.69 -6.01 7.25
N ALA A 83 11.27 -6.35 6.02
CA ALA A 83 11.59 -7.64 5.40
C ALA A 83 13.09 -7.87 5.22
N GLU A 84 13.84 -6.83 4.83
CA GLU A 84 15.31 -6.88 4.73
C GLU A 84 15.96 -7.18 6.09
N LEU A 85 15.57 -6.46 7.16
CA LEU A 85 16.09 -6.71 8.51
C LEU A 85 15.78 -8.13 8.99
N THR A 86 14.57 -8.63 8.73
CA THR A 86 14.19 -10.00 9.07
C THR A 86 15.05 -11.01 8.31
N TYR A 87 15.28 -10.81 7.02
CA TYR A 87 16.12 -11.69 6.18
C TYR A 87 17.58 -11.72 6.65
N ASP A 88 18.12 -10.56 7.02
CA ASP A 88 19.51 -10.40 7.46
C ASP A 88 19.75 -10.90 8.90
N GLY A 89 18.72 -11.41 9.58
CA GLY A 89 18.81 -11.87 10.97
C GLY A 89 18.91 -10.74 12.00
N LEU A 90 18.54 -9.51 11.61
CA LEU A 90 18.61 -8.30 12.43
C LEU A 90 17.33 -8.07 13.26
N TRP A 91 16.66 -9.15 13.67
CA TRP A 91 15.39 -9.13 14.39
C TRP A 91 15.43 -8.35 15.71
N PHE A 92 16.52 -8.47 16.47
CA PHE A 92 16.66 -7.85 17.80
C PHE A 92 17.38 -6.49 17.77
N THR A 93 17.35 -5.81 16.62
CA THR A 93 17.97 -4.48 16.51
C THR A 93 17.00 -3.38 16.97
N PRO A 94 17.50 -2.25 17.53
CA PRO A 94 16.64 -1.12 17.89
C PRO A 94 15.84 -0.56 16.70
N LEU A 95 16.37 -0.70 15.48
CA LEU A 95 15.66 -0.31 14.27
C LEU A 95 14.42 -1.19 14.02
N HIS A 96 14.54 -2.51 14.24
CA HIS A 96 13.41 -3.43 14.12
C HIS A 96 12.33 -3.09 15.15
N GLU A 97 12.70 -2.87 16.42
CA GLU A 97 11.77 -2.46 17.48
C GLU A 97 11.06 -1.14 17.16
N ALA A 98 11.77 -0.15 16.61
CA ALA A 98 11.19 1.11 16.18
C ALA A 98 10.20 0.92 15.01
N MET A 99 10.51 0.03 14.07
CA MET A 99 9.59 -0.33 12.98
C MET A 99 8.37 -1.09 13.48
N ASP A 100 8.51 -1.99 14.47
CA ASP A 100 7.38 -2.66 15.12
C ASP A 100 6.43 -1.63 15.75
N ALA A 101 6.97 -0.64 16.47
CA ALA A 101 6.16 0.42 17.06
C ALA A 101 5.39 1.23 15.99
N PHE A 102 6.06 1.55 14.86
CA PHE A 102 5.40 2.17 13.71
C PHE A 102 4.30 1.29 13.13
N VAL A 103 4.58 0.01 12.84
CA VAL A 103 3.58 -0.89 12.26
C VAL A 103 2.39 -1.00 13.22
N ASN A 104 2.62 -1.24 14.50
CA ASN A 104 1.56 -1.35 15.51
C ASN A 104 0.65 -0.11 15.56
N SER A 105 1.21 1.10 15.47
CA SER A 105 0.39 2.32 15.48
C SER A 105 -0.50 2.44 14.24
N THR A 106 -0.06 1.93 13.08
CA THR A 106 -0.88 1.91 11.85
C THR A 106 -1.99 0.86 11.87
N GLN A 107 -1.90 -0.19 12.69
CA GLN A 107 -2.84 -1.31 12.63
C GLN A 107 -4.18 -1.07 13.34
N GLY A 108 -4.34 0.03 14.10
CA GLY A 108 -5.57 0.35 14.83
C GLY A 108 -6.86 0.24 13.99
N PRO A 109 -6.98 0.97 12.86
CA PRO A 109 -8.19 0.92 12.01
C PRO A 109 -8.25 -0.30 11.09
N VAL A 110 -7.22 -1.15 11.03
CA VAL A 110 -7.12 -2.30 10.11
C VAL A 110 -7.96 -3.48 10.61
N THR A 111 -9.27 -3.27 10.61
CA THR A 111 -10.29 -4.23 11.05
C THR A 111 -11.36 -4.36 9.97
N GLY A 112 -11.68 -5.59 9.56
CA GLY A 112 -12.67 -5.82 8.51
C GLY A 112 -12.68 -7.24 7.98
N THR A 113 -13.31 -7.43 6.83
CA THR A 113 -13.43 -8.71 6.13
C THR A 113 -13.06 -8.53 4.67
N VAL A 114 -12.14 -9.37 4.18
CA VAL A 114 -11.73 -9.42 2.77
C VAL A 114 -12.21 -10.74 2.20
N ARG A 115 -12.89 -10.68 1.05
CA ARG A 115 -13.37 -11.84 0.31
C ARG A 115 -12.49 -12.04 -0.91
N LEU A 116 -11.89 -13.22 -1.01
CA LEU A 116 -10.97 -13.59 -2.09
C LEU A 116 -11.52 -14.79 -2.87
N LYS A 117 -11.20 -14.84 -4.16
CA LYS A 117 -11.34 -16.03 -5.01
C LYS A 117 -9.95 -16.57 -5.31
N LEU A 118 -9.74 -17.85 -5.08
CA LEU A 118 -8.48 -18.53 -5.36
C LEU A 118 -8.67 -19.41 -6.59
N TYR A 119 -7.82 -19.24 -7.60
CA TYR A 119 -7.96 -20.00 -8.84
C TYR A 119 -6.62 -20.18 -9.56
N LYS A 120 -6.20 -21.45 -9.70
CA LYS A 120 -5.02 -21.86 -10.50
C LYS A 120 -3.79 -20.97 -10.28
N GLY A 121 -3.36 -20.83 -9.02
CA GLY A 121 -2.20 -20.02 -8.62
C GLY A 121 -2.50 -18.55 -8.37
N ASN A 122 -3.71 -18.06 -8.69
CA ASN A 122 -4.08 -16.65 -8.56
C ASN A 122 -4.94 -16.39 -7.34
N ILE A 123 -4.72 -15.24 -6.71
CA ILE A 123 -5.58 -14.63 -5.71
C ILE A 123 -6.30 -13.45 -6.38
N ILE A 124 -7.63 -13.44 -6.32
CA ILE A 124 -8.47 -12.42 -6.96
C ILE A 124 -9.37 -11.78 -5.90
N SER A 125 -9.29 -10.46 -5.75
CA SER A 125 -10.20 -9.70 -4.89
C SER A 125 -11.65 -9.81 -5.34
N ALA A 126 -12.55 -10.12 -4.41
CA ALA A 126 -13.99 -10.22 -4.65
C ALA A 126 -14.82 -9.35 -3.70
N GLY A 127 -14.17 -8.48 -2.93
CA GLY A 127 -14.79 -7.48 -2.06
C GLY A 127 -14.04 -7.31 -0.75
N CYS A 128 -14.07 -6.10 -0.21
CA CYS A 128 -13.51 -5.75 1.09
C CYS A 128 -14.53 -4.90 1.84
N LYS A 129 -14.66 -5.12 3.15
CA LYS A 129 -15.57 -4.37 4.03
C LYS A 129 -14.88 -4.04 5.33
N SER A 130 -15.04 -2.82 5.82
CA SER A 130 -14.52 -2.38 7.11
C SER A 130 -15.47 -1.36 7.74
N PRO A 131 -15.68 -1.39 9.07
CA PRO A 131 -16.34 -0.30 9.79
C PRO A 131 -15.52 1.00 9.80
N PHE A 132 -14.23 0.94 9.47
CA PHE A 132 -13.31 2.08 9.41
C PHE A 132 -12.91 2.42 7.97
N SER A 133 -13.77 2.09 7.00
CA SER A 133 -13.50 2.38 5.60
C SER A 133 -13.37 3.89 5.37
N LEU A 134 -12.30 4.30 4.70
CA LEU A 134 -12.13 5.66 4.19
C LEU A 134 -12.83 5.85 2.83
N TYR A 135 -13.31 4.77 2.21
CA TYR A 135 -14.15 4.85 1.03
C TYR A 135 -15.57 5.28 1.42
N ARG A 136 -16.05 6.31 0.72
CA ARG A 136 -17.36 6.91 0.90
C ARG A 136 -18.03 7.04 -0.46
N GLU A 137 -19.03 6.19 -0.72
CA GLU A 137 -19.71 6.11 -2.01
C GLU A 137 -20.38 7.44 -2.39
N ASP A 138 -20.93 8.16 -1.40
CA ASP A 138 -21.55 9.47 -1.55
C ASP A 138 -20.57 10.56 -2.01
N PHE A 139 -19.28 10.44 -1.67
CA PHE A 139 -18.23 11.35 -2.16
C PHE A 139 -17.60 10.89 -3.48
N ALA A 140 -17.69 9.60 -3.82
CA ALA A 140 -17.04 9.01 -4.99
C ALA A 140 -17.97 8.84 -6.20
N THR A 141 -19.28 8.88 -5.99
CA THR A 141 -20.28 8.71 -7.05
C THR A 141 -20.34 9.92 -7.98
N PHE A 142 -20.61 9.67 -9.26
CA PHE A 142 -20.89 10.73 -10.24
C PHE A 142 -22.37 11.19 -10.21
N GLY A 143 -23.23 10.52 -9.43
CA GLY A 143 -24.68 10.69 -9.48
C GLY A 143 -25.30 11.63 -8.43
N GLN A 144 -24.57 12.02 -7.38
CA GLN A 144 -25.04 12.95 -6.35
C GLN A 144 -24.10 14.16 -6.28
N GLU A 145 -24.61 15.34 -6.65
CA GLU A 145 -23.82 16.56 -6.80
C GLU A 145 -23.63 17.37 -5.50
N ASP A 146 -24.26 16.95 -4.39
CA ASP A 146 -24.39 17.81 -3.20
C ASP A 146 -23.28 17.64 -2.15
N VAL A 147 -22.42 16.62 -2.26
CA VAL A 147 -21.45 16.27 -1.19
C VAL A 147 -20.02 16.72 -1.50
N TYR A 148 -19.69 16.98 -2.77
CA TYR A 148 -18.36 17.42 -3.21
C TYR A 148 -18.45 18.67 -4.09
N ASP A 149 -17.95 19.80 -3.56
CA ASP A 149 -17.87 21.05 -4.31
C ASP A 149 -16.70 21.03 -5.32
N GLN A 150 -17.06 20.79 -6.59
CA GLN A 150 -16.11 20.71 -7.69
C GLN A 150 -15.40 22.04 -7.99
N SER A 151 -15.96 23.18 -7.57
CA SER A 151 -15.35 24.50 -7.82
C SER A 151 -14.01 24.67 -7.09
N HIS A 152 -13.82 23.97 -5.97
CA HIS A 152 -12.56 23.97 -5.23
C HIS A 152 -11.39 23.36 -6.01
N ALA A 153 -11.66 22.49 -6.99
CA ALA A 153 -10.62 21.81 -7.76
C ALA A 153 -9.75 22.79 -8.57
N GLU A 154 -10.33 23.88 -9.10
CA GLU A 154 -9.59 24.87 -9.87
C GLU A 154 -8.49 25.54 -9.02
N GLY A 155 -8.86 25.98 -7.82
CA GLY A 155 -7.93 26.57 -6.86
C GLY A 155 -6.83 25.58 -6.45
N PHE A 156 -7.22 24.34 -6.12
CA PHE A 156 -6.28 23.28 -5.77
C PHE A 156 -5.26 23.02 -6.88
N ILE A 157 -5.70 22.84 -8.13
CA ILE A 157 -4.81 22.56 -9.27
C ILE A 157 -3.80 23.69 -9.48
N ARG A 158 -4.26 24.95 -9.39
CA ARG A 158 -3.39 26.13 -9.55
C ARG A 158 -2.31 26.20 -8.47
N LEU A 159 -2.67 25.93 -7.21
CA LEU A 159 -1.73 25.96 -6.09
C LEU A 159 -0.78 24.76 -6.10
N PHE A 160 -1.30 23.55 -6.32
CA PHE A 160 -0.52 22.32 -6.35
C PHE A 160 0.53 22.34 -7.48
N GLY A 161 0.15 22.86 -8.66
CA GLY A 161 1.04 22.98 -9.81
C GLY A 161 1.96 24.21 -9.81
N LEU A 162 1.86 25.10 -8.81
CA LEU A 162 2.54 26.40 -8.84
C LEU A 162 4.06 26.26 -8.92
N SER A 163 4.65 25.33 -8.17
CA SER A 163 6.10 25.08 -8.18
C SER A 163 6.60 24.62 -9.56
N LEU A 164 5.83 23.75 -10.23
CA LEU A 164 6.11 23.28 -11.58
C LEU A 164 5.99 24.42 -12.61
N LYS A 165 4.97 25.27 -12.47
CA LYS A 165 4.78 26.45 -13.31
C LYS A 165 5.96 27.42 -13.20
N VAL A 166 6.42 27.73 -11.98
CA VAL A 166 7.58 28.59 -11.74
C VAL A 166 8.85 28.00 -12.34
N ARG A 167 9.07 26.69 -12.16
CA ARG A 167 10.19 25.96 -12.77
C ARG A 167 10.20 26.10 -14.29
N ALA A 168 9.06 25.97 -14.95
CA ALA A 168 8.93 26.12 -16.40
C ALA A 168 9.21 27.56 -16.86
N LEU A 169 8.66 28.56 -16.16
CA LEU A 169 8.89 29.99 -16.44
C LEU A 169 10.37 30.40 -16.29
N ASN A 170 11.10 29.74 -15.40
CA ASN A 170 12.53 29.97 -15.19
C ASN A 170 13.43 29.25 -16.20
N GLY A 171 12.86 28.45 -17.13
CA GLY A 171 13.63 27.76 -18.17
C GLY A 171 14.64 26.74 -17.63
N LEU A 172 14.35 26.11 -16.48
CA LEU A 172 15.25 25.11 -15.89
C LEU A 172 15.43 23.91 -16.85
N PRO A 173 16.65 23.32 -16.93
CA PRO A 173 17.19 22.61 -18.09
C PRO A 173 16.49 21.30 -18.54
N VAL A 174 15.32 20.99 -17.98
CA VAL A 174 14.54 19.78 -18.29
C VAL A 174 13.30 20.11 -19.14
N SER A 175 12.84 21.37 -19.20
CA SER A 175 11.53 21.63 -19.82
C SER A 175 11.54 21.65 -21.34
N GLY A 176 12.61 22.07 -22.03
CA GLY A 176 12.65 22.22 -23.51
C GLY A 176 11.53 23.11 -24.08
N LEU A 177 10.68 23.65 -23.22
CA LEU A 177 9.46 24.40 -23.48
C LEU A 177 9.77 25.85 -23.20
N ASP A 178 9.58 26.68 -24.23
CA ASP A 178 9.69 28.14 -24.12
C ASP A 178 8.33 28.68 -23.64
N MET A 179 8.24 29.00 -22.35
CA MET A 179 7.05 29.65 -21.77
C MET A 179 7.30 31.15 -21.62
N PRO A 180 6.32 32.02 -21.92
CA PRO A 180 6.48 33.46 -21.76
C PRO A 180 6.78 33.80 -20.31
N LYS A 181 7.92 34.48 -20.09
CA LYS A 181 8.37 34.89 -18.75
C LYS A 181 7.35 35.84 -18.10
N PRO A 182 7.20 35.82 -16.77
CA PRO A 182 6.35 36.77 -16.07
C PRO A 182 6.81 38.21 -16.31
N ASP A 183 5.85 39.13 -16.47
CA ASP A 183 6.12 40.56 -16.52
C ASP A 183 6.34 41.12 -15.11
N TYR A 184 7.62 41.24 -14.74
CA TYR A 184 8.05 41.77 -13.44
C TYR A 184 7.89 43.30 -13.31
N SER A 185 7.46 44.01 -14.36
CA SER A 185 7.11 45.44 -14.21
C SER A 185 5.79 45.63 -13.45
N ARG A 186 4.91 44.60 -13.47
CA ARG A 186 3.65 44.55 -12.72
C ARG A 186 3.79 43.86 -11.37
N PHE A 187 4.70 42.90 -11.26
CA PHE A 187 5.04 42.20 -10.03
C PHE A 187 6.36 42.73 -9.47
N LYS A 188 6.29 43.66 -8.50
CA LYS A 188 7.49 44.06 -7.76
C LYS A 188 8.07 42.82 -7.07
N ARG A 189 9.32 42.50 -7.38
CA ARG A 189 10.18 41.80 -6.43
C ARG A 189 10.37 42.72 -5.24
N ASP A 190 10.19 42.16 -4.05
CA ASP A 190 10.77 42.66 -2.82
C ASP A 190 12.29 42.91 -2.97
#